data_AF-J8BJJ2-F1
#
_entry.id   AF-J8BJJ2-F1
#
_cell.length_a   1.000
_cell.length_b   1.000
_cell.length_c   1.000
_cell.angle_alpha   90.00
_cell.angle_beta   90.00
_cell.angle_gamma   90.00
#
_symmetry.space_group_name_H-M   'P 1'
#
loop_
_entity.id
_entity.type
_entity.pdbx_description
1 polymer ?
#
loop_
_entity_poly.entity_id
_entity_poly.type
_entity_poly.pdbx_seq_one_letter_code
_entity_poly.pdbx_strand_id
1 'polypeptide(L)'
;MKVMCIKNSGDKFSEVVLNQGYNRDSIINLETDKEYVVYGISSLNGALDYLILGENENLPSWYPAELFEVSNPLQPLEGVAPHIHQLKVYFYTKYGLFT
;
A
#
# COMPACT_ATOMS: atom_id res chain seq x y z
N MET A 1 7.29 -1.84 -7.93
CA MET A 1 6.23 -0.90 -8.39
C MET A 1 6.43 0.41 -7.67
N LYS A 2 6.18 1.55 -8.31
CA LYS A 2 6.15 2.85 -7.64
C LYS A 2 4.75 3.45 -7.67
N VAL A 3 4.41 4.15 -6.61
CA VAL A 3 3.13 4.84 -6.46
C VAL A 3 3.36 6.24 -5.93
N MET A 4 2.58 7.22 -6.39
CA MET A 4 2.63 8.59 -5.94
C MET A 4 1.54 8.81 -4.90
N CYS A 5 1.88 9.36 -3.73
CA CYS A 5 0.90 9.72 -2.71
C CYS A 5 0.10 10.95 -3.18
N ILE A 6 -1.20 10.79 -3.39
CA ILE A 6 -2.08 11.87 -3.87
C ILE A 6 -2.90 12.51 -2.74
N LYS A 7 -2.95 11.84 -1.58
CA LYS A 7 -3.61 12.35 -0.37
C LYS A 7 -3.11 11.65 0.88
N ASN A 8 -3.07 12.38 1.99
CA ASN A 8 -2.62 11.88 3.29
C ASN A 8 -3.56 12.30 4.45
N SER A 9 -4.72 12.87 4.14
CA SER A 9 -5.69 13.39 5.12
C SER A 9 -7.01 12.61 5.06
N GLY A 10 -7.55 12.33 6.25
CA GLY A 10 -8.73 11.50 6.46
C GLY A 10 -10.04 12.09 5.95
N ASP A 11 -10.12 13.40 5.78
CA ASP A 11 -11.28 14.10 5.22
C ASP A 11 -11.66 13.56 3.84
N LYS A 12 -10.67 13.07 3.08
CA LYS A 12 -10.83 12.54 1.71
C LYS A 12 -10.87 11.01 1.63
N PHE A 13 -10.96 10.28 2.74
CA PHE A 13 -11.03 8.81 2.73
C PHE A 13 -12.41 8.30 2.32
N SER A 14 -12.45 7.18 1.58
CA SER A 14 -13.69 6.45 1.35
C SER A 14 -14.17 5.74 2.62
N GLU A 15 -15.45 5.34 2.62
CA GLU A 15 -16.03 4.53 3.70
C GLU A 15 -15.31 3.19 3.89
N VAL A 16 -14.72 2.63 2.84
CA VAL A 16 -13.96 1.36 2.93
C VAL A 16 -12.74 1.55 3.83
N VAL A 17 -11.99 2.63 3.63
CA VAL A 17 -10.80 2.97 4.42
C VAL A 17 -11.18 3.35 5.85
N LEU A 18 -12.27 4.08 6.05
CA LEU A 18 -12.75 4.40 7.40
C LEU A 18 -13.13 3.14 8.20
N ASN A 19 -13.74 2.16 7.54
CA ASN A 19 -14.07 0.87 8.15
C ASN A 19 -12.82 0.02 8.51
N GLN A 20 -11.63 0.37 8.01
CA GLN A 20 -10.35 -0.25 8.41
C GLN A 20 -9.75 0.36 9.70
N GLY A 21 -10.40 1.37 10.30
CA GLY A 21 -9.96 2.01 11.55
C GLY A 21 -9.37 3.40 11.38
N TYR A 22 -9.32 3.92 10.15
CA TYR A 22 -9.00 5.33 9.92
C TYR A 22 -10.19 6.22 10.29
N ASN A 23 -9.91 7.47 10.70
CA ASN A 23 -10.95 8.46 10.97
C ASN A 23 -10.76 9.71 10.10
N ARG A 24 -11.80 10.55 10.05
CA ARG A 24 -11.81 11.78 9.22
C ARG A 24 -10.77 12.82 9.64
N ASP A 25 -10.26 12.74 10.87
CA ASP A 25 -9.26 13.65 11.42
C ASP A 25 -7.83 13.08 11.31
N SER A 26 -7.66 11.91 10.68
CA SER A 26 -6.37 11.23 10.59
C SER A 26 -5.44 11.95 9.62
N ILE A 27 -4.21 12.19 10.04
CA ILE A 27 -3.12 12.61 9.16
C ILE A 27 -2.13 11.47 9.07
N ILE A 28 -1.94 10.96 7.86
CA ILE A 28 -0.98 9.91 7.56
C ILE A 28 0.39 10.54 7.33
N ASN A 29 1.43 9.96 7.92
CA ASN A 29 2.81 10.44 7.85
C ASN A 29 3.49 10.10 6.50
N LEU A 30 2.81 10.41 5.40
CA LEU A 30 3.30 10.33 4.04
C LEU A 30 3.15 11.71 3.38
N GLU A 31 4.13 12.11 2.59
CA GLU A 31 4.12 13.37 1.86
C GLU A 31 3.32 13.21 0.57
N THR A 32 2.44 14.16 0.28
CA THR A 32 1.73 14.21 -1.00
C THR A 32 2.68 14.61 -2.13
N ASP A 33 2.36 14.22 -3.36
CA ASP A 33 3.16 14.43 -4.58
C ASP A 33 4.54 13.74 -4.56
N LYS A 34 4.70 12.77 -3.66
CA LYS A 34 5.92 11.99 -3.50
C LYS A 34 5.75 10.56 -3.99
N GLU A 35 6.77 10.04 -4.65
CA GLU A 35 6.83 8.64 -5.07
C GLU A 35 7.36 7.73 -3.95
N TYR A 36 6.67 6.62 -3.76
CA TYR A 36 7.04 5.56 -2.82
C TYR A 36 7.21 4.23 -3.56
N VAL A 37 8.15 3.42 -3.08
CA VAL A 37 8.32 2.04 -3.53
C VAL A 37 7.33 1.16 -2.78
N VAL A 38 6.58 0.34 -3.52
CA VAL A 38 5.67 -0.65 -2.94
C VAL A 38 6.40 -1.98 -2.78
N TYR A 39 6.54 -2.42 -1.53
CA TYR A 39 7.22 -3.66 -1.14
C TYR A 39 6.28 -4.88 -1.09
N GLY A 40 4.96 -4.65 -1.01
CA GLY A 40 3.96 -5.70 -0.89
C GLY A 40 2.57 -5.16 -1.16
N ILE A 41 1.67 -6.04 -1.60
CA ILE A 41 0.28 -5.71 -1.89
C ILE A 41 -0.59 -6.74 -1.20
N SER A 42 -1.52 -6.28 -0.38
CA SER A 42 -2.54 -7.13 0.25
C SER A 42 -3.92 -6.73 -0.24
N SER A 43 -4.85 -7.68 -0.17
CA SER A 43 -6.27 -7.44 -0.36
C SER A 43 -6.99 -7.95 0.89
N LEU A 44 -7.54 -7.04 1.69
CA LEU A 44 -8.31 -7.38 2.89
C LEU A 44 -9.71 -6.77 2.78
N ASN A 45 -10.74 -7.62 2.90
CA ASN A 45 -12.16 -7.19 2.85
C ASN A 45 -12.54 -6.36 1.61
N GLY A 46 -11.90 -6.60 0.47
CA GLY A 46 -12.14 -5.88 -0.79
C GLY A 46 -11.42 -4.53 -0.90
N ALA A 47 -10.65 -4.15 0.12
CA ALA A 47 -9.72 -3.02 0.07
C ALA A 47 -8.32 -3.53 -0.31
N LEU A 48 -7.63 -2.78 -1.16
CA LEU A 48 -6.23 -3.00 -1.48
C LEU A 48 -5.36 -2.16 -0.56
N ASP A 49 -4.30 -2.75 -0.02
CA ASP A 49 -3.29 -2.03 0.75
C ASP A 49 -1.89 -2.27 0.18
N TYR A 50 -1.03 -1.27 0.30
CA TYR A 50 0.36 -1.26 -0.12
C TYR A 50 1.29 -1.20 1.10
N LEU A 51 2.30 -2.06 1.10
CA LEU A 51 3.38 -2.04 2.09
C LEU A 51 4.43 -1.03 1.63
N ILE A 52 4.58 0.07 2.35
CA ILE A 52 5.47 1.20 2.01
C ILE A 52 6.35 1.54 3.20
N LEU A 53 7.60 1.89 2.93
CA LEU A 53 8.51 2.47 3.92
C LEU A 53 8.45 3.99 3.82
N GLY A 54 7.81 4.64 4.79
CA GLY A 54 7.85 6.10 4.93
C GLY A 54 9.24 6.60 5.33
N GLU A 55 9.56 7.86 5.03
CA GLU A 55 10.91 8.40 5.30
C GLU A 55 11.27 8.48 6.78
N ASN A 56 10.25 8.65 7.63
CA ASN A 56 10.40 8.72 9.08
C ASN A 56 10.08 7.39 9.77
N GLU A 57 9.98 6.30 9.00
CA GLU A 57 9.68 4.96 9.51
C GLU A 57 10.92 4.07 9.49
N ASN A 58 11.12 3.28 10.54
CA ASN A 58 12.20 2.29 10.60
C ASN A 58 11.84 0.97 9.91
N LEU A 59 10.54 0.70 9.72
CA LEU A 59 9.99 -0.51 9.14
C LEU A 59 8.80 -0.13 8.23
N PRO A 60 8.52 -0.91 7.18
CA PRO A 60 7.41 -0.59 6.29
C PRO A 60 6.06 -0.85 6.97
N SER A 61 5.09 0.01 6.65
CA SER A 61 3.72 -0.01 7.16
C SER A 61 2.73 -0.27 6.02
N TRP A 62 1.58 -0.88 6.35
CA TRP A 62 0.49 -1.08 5.39
C TRP A 62 -0.36 0.19 5.29
N TYR A 63 -0.59 0.63 4.06
CA TYR A 63 -1.36 1.83 3.74
C TYR A 63 -2.41 1.53 2.67
N PRO A 64 -3.63 2.08 2.79
CA PRO A 64 -4.67 1.91 1.77
C PRO A 64 -4.19 2.37 0.39
N ALA A 65 -4.42 1.56 -0.63
CA ALA A 65 -4.05 1.87 -2.01
C ALA A 65 -4.73 3.15 -2.52
N GLU A 66 -5.88 3.52 -1.95
CA GLU A 66 -6.62 4.74 -2.26
C GLU A 66 -5.81 6.03 -2.04
N LEU A 67 -4.78 5.99 -1.18
CA LEU A 67 -3.90 7.14 -0.95
C LEU A 67 -2.99 7.42 -2.14
N PHE A 68 -2.92 6.51 -3.11
CA PHE A 68 -1.89 6.55 -4.14
C PHE A 68 -2.42 6.41 -5.57
N GLU A 69 -1.66 6.96 -6.50
CA GLU A 69 -1.77 6.70 -7.93
C GLU A 69 -0.54 5.91 -8.41
N VAL A 70 -0.74 4.94 -9.30
CA VAL A 70 0.37 4.12 -9.82
C VAL A 70 1.18 4.97 -10.82
N SER A 71 2.40 5.36 -10.44
CA SER A 71 3.29 6.15 -11.28
C SER A 71 4.18 5.30 -12.19
N ASN A 72 4.57 4.10 -11.74
CA ASN A 72 5.34 3.15 -12.54
C ASN A 72 4.94 1.69 -12.26
N PRO A 73 4.21 1.04 -13.19
CA PRO A 73 3.72 -0.33 -12.99
C PRO A 73 4.81 -1.42 -13.13
N LEU A 74 6.00 -1.12 -13.66
CA LEU A 74 6.94 -2.12 -14.18
C LEU A 74 8.22 -2.32 -13.34
N GLN A 75 8.10 -2.56 -12.04
CA GLN A 75 9.24 -3.06 -11.26
C GLN A 75 8.83 -4.26 -10.41
N PRO A 76 9.11 -5.50 -10.86
CA PRO A 76 9.13 -6.66 -9.99
C PRO A 76 10.28 -6.46 -8.99
N LEU A 77 9.98 -6.38 -7.70
CA LEU A 77 11.02 -6.40 -6.66
C LEU A 77 11.46 -7.85 -6.46
N GLU A 78 12.72 -8.15 -6.72
CA GLU A 78 13.37 -9.36 -6.21
C GLU A 78 13.41 -9.28 -4.67
N GLY A 79 12.83 -10.26 -3.96
CA GLY A 79 13.26 -10.57 -2.59
C GLY A 79 12.25 -10.52 -1.44
N VAL A 80 10.94 -10.66 -1.64
CA VAL A 80 10.00 -10.81 -0.49
C VAL A 80 9.58 -12.27 -0.33
N ALA A 81 9.96 -12.88 0.80
CA ALA A 81 9.78 -14.30 1.11
C ALA A 81 8.31 -14.66 1.45
N PRO A 82 7.83 -15.87 1.08
CA PRO A 82 6.42 -16.22 1.17
C PRO A 82 6.09 -16.96 2.48
N HIS A 83 5.74 -16.23 3.54
CA HIS A 83 5.06 -16.85 4.68
C HIS A 83 4.02 -15.89 5.25
N ILE A 84 2.73 -16.19 5.06
CA ILE A 84 1.60 -16.02 6.01
C ILE A 84 0.36 -16.63 5.35
N HIS A 85 -0.14 -17.74 5.91
CA HIS A 85 -1.44 -18.31 5.54
C HIS A 85 -2.56 -17.37 6.04
N GLN A 86 -3.58 -17.17 5.19
CA GLN A 86 -4.83 -16.40 5.36
C GLN A 86 -4.88 -14.93 4.87
N LEU A 87 -3.80 -14.36 4.35
CA LEU A 87 -3.88 -13.18 3.49
C LEU A 87 -3.55 -13.59 2.05
N LYS A 88 -4.42 -13.27 1.07
CA LYS A 88 -4.00 -13.26 -0.33
C LYS A 88 -3.09 -12.06 -0.53
N VAL A 89 -1.84 -12.22 -0.12
CA VAL A 89 -0.76 -11.26 -0.41
C VAL A 89 -0.27 -11.60 -1.80
N TYR A 90 -0.57 -10.75 -2.77
CA TYR A 90 -0.10 -10.94 -4.14
C TYR A 90 1.34 -10.46 -4.22
N PHE A 91 2.28 -11.39 -4.09
CA PHE A 91 3.69 -11.12 -4.33
C PHE A 91 3.98 -11.22 -5.83
N TYR A 92 4.32 -10.09 -6.45
CA TYR A 92 4.80 -10.07 -7.82
C TYR A 92 6.22 -10.65 -7.85
N THR A 93 6.34 -11.95 -8.10
CA THR A 93 7.61 -12.54 -8.55
C THR A 93 7.56 -12.80 -10.06
N LYS A 94 8.73 -12.90 -10.67
CA LYS A 94 9.04 -12.94 -12.11
C LYS A 94 8.20 -13.91 -13.00
N TYR A 95 7.33 -14.74 -12.43
CA TYR A 95 6.63 -15.84 -13.13
C TYR A 95 5.09 -15.80 -13.06
N GLY A 96 4.48 -14.63 -12.84
CA GLY A 96 3.03 -14.46 -12.97
C GLY A 96 2.25 -14.69 -11.66
N LEU A 97 1.01 -14.21 -11.68
CA LEU A 97 0.06 -14.18 -10.57
C LEU A 97 -0.29 -15.61 -10.13
N PHE A 98 0.11 -16.04 -8.93
CA PHE A 98 -0.41 -17.27 -8.32
C PHE A 98 -1.51 -16.92 -7.32
N THR A 99 -2.67 -17.57 -7.49
CA THR A 99 -3.90 -17.41 -6.68
C THR A 99 -3.87 -18.15 -5.36
#